data_AF-A0A1V6ESX4-F1
#
_entry.id   AF-A0A1V6ESX4-F1
#
_cell.length_a   1.000
_cell.length_b   1.000
_cell.length_c   1.000
_cell.angle_alpha   90.00
_cell.angle_beta   90.00
_cell.angle_gamma   90.00
#
_symmetry.space_group_name_H-M   'P 1'
#
loop_
_entity.id
_entity.type
_entity.pdbx_description
1 polymer ?
#
loop_
_entity_poly.entity_id
_entity_poly.type
_entity_poly.pdbx_seq_one_letter_code
_entity_poly.pdbx_strand_id
1 'polypeptide(L)'
;MRFVVDEGTLMNRFCRKNNKYRQHGFTLLEVIAVIVIVSVLAAVAVSRINSTSSTSLVAEADILKAHLRYAQYRAMSDAMPWCLSFSTNTYSLSYYDESTSQWKSSTLPNEVSGTHSLEKAGVTLTVAGRDGSSIYFNEWGNPVNASNNLLSSPQIVLTAGGKTQTISITTNTGFIP
;
A
#
# COMPACT_ATOMS: atom_id res chain seq x y z
N MET A 1 86.96 42.07 30.93
CA MET A 1 85.71 41.77 31.68
C MET A 1 84.59 41.60 30.68
N ARG A 2 84.17 40.35 30.43
CA ARG A 2 82.90 39.99 29.79
C ARG A 2 82.77 38.47 29.84
N PHE A 3 82.08 37.98 30.88
CA PHE A 3 81.61 36.60 30.95
C PHE A 3 80.34 36.51 30.10
N VAL A 4 80.30 35.55 29.17
CA VAL A 4 79.07 35.15 28.48
C VAL A 4 78.77 33.73 28.93
N VAL A 5 77.60 33.57 29.53
CA VAL A 5 77.04 32.34 30.08
C VAL A 5 76.56 31.46 28.92
N ASP A 6 76.98 30.19 28.92
CA ASP A 6 76.50 29.14 28.01
C ASP A 6 75.43 28.32 28.75
N GLU A 7 74.16 28.46 28.39
CA GLU A 7 73.08 27.61 28.90
C GLU A 7 72.60 26.64 27.84
N GLY A 8 72.83 25.36 28.12
CA GLY A 8 72.56 24.23 27.25
C GLY A 8 71.07 24.06 26.90
N THR A 9 70.82 23.95 25.60
CA THR A 9 69.53 23.50 25.08
C THR A 9 69.41 21.98 25.25
N LEU A 10 68.62 21.53 26.22
CA LEU A 10 68.24 20.12 26.39
C LEU A 10 67.31 19.66 25.26
N MET A 11 67.82 18.79 24.39
CA MET A 11 67.02 18.20 23.30
C MET A 11 66.25 16.97 23.81
N ASN A 12 65.01 17.18 24.27
CA ASN A 12 64.09 16.10 24.64
C ASN A 12 63.56 15.40 23.37
N ARG A 13 63.97 14.15 23.13
CA ARG A 13 63.38 13.31 22.08
C ARG A 13 62.14 12.57 22.61
N PHE A 14 60.95 13.06 22.27
CA PHE A 14 59.72 12.28 22.41
C PHE A 14 59.71 11.14 21.38
N CYS A 15 59.81 9.89 21.86
CA CYS A 15 59.66 8.72 21.01
C CYS A 15 58.17 8.43 20.79
N ARG A 16 57.64 8.81 19.62
CA ARG A 16 56.24 8.57 19.24
C ARG A 16 56.05 7.10 18.86
N LYS A 17 55.39 6.33 19.73
CA LYS A 17 54.97 4.94 19.47
C LYS A 17 53.85 4.94 18.43
N ASN A 18 54.18 4.70 17.16
CA ASN A 18 53.18 4.54 16.09
C ASN A 18 52.63 3.10 16.11
N ASN A 19 51.45 2.89 16.69
CA ASN A 19 50.68 1.67 16.50
C ASN A 19 50.10 1.66 15.07
N LYS A 20 50.73 0.91 14.16
CA LYS A 20 50.19 0.64 12.84
C LYS A 20 49.13 -0.46 12.96
N TYR A 21 47.85 -0.09 13.00
CA TYR A 21 46.78 -1.04 12.74
C TYR A 21 46.92 -1.50 11.28
N ARG A 22 47.26 -2.77 11.06
CA ARG A 22 47.32 -3.35 9.71
C ARG A 22 45.91 -3.40 9.15
N GLN A 23 45.59 -2.51 8.21
CA GLN A 23 44.41 -2.61 7.39
C GLN A 23 44.59 -3.82 6.47
N HIS A 24 43.89 -4.91 6.77
CA HIS A 24 43.80 -6.06 5.88
C HIS A 24 42.76 -5.74 4.82
N GLY A 25 43.15 -5.73 3.55
CA GLY A 25 42.23 -5.56 2.43
C GLY A 25 41.42 -6.84 2.18
N PHE A 26 40.25 -6.70 1.57
CA PHE A 26 39.42 -7.81 1.14
C PHE A 26 40.15 -8.66 0.09
N THR A 27 40.10 -9.97 0.22
CA THR A 27 40.66 -10.88 -0.80
C THR A 27 39.72 -11.00 -1.99
N LEU A 28 40.26 -11.29 -3.18
CA LEU A 28 39.42 -11.52 -4.38
C LEU A 28 38.42 -12.67 -4.18
N LEU A 29 38.84 -13.71 -3.44
CA LEU A 29 37.96 -14.84 -3.11
C LEU A 29 36.79 -14.41 -2.22
N GLU A 30 37.03 -13.54 -1.24
CA GLU A 30 36.00 -13.03 -0.34
C GLU A 30 34.96 -12.19 -1.09
N VAL A 31 35.40 -11.34 -2.03
CA VAL A 31 34.48 -10.58 -2.88
C VAL A 31 33.60 -11.50 -3.73
N ILE A 32 34.17 -12.56 -4.31
CA ILE A 32 33.39 -13.55 -5.08
C ILE A 32 32.38 -14.25 -4.18
N ALA A 33 32.80 -14.69 -2.99
CA ALA A 33 31.91 -15.36 -2.04
C ALA A 33 30.72 -14.45 -1.63
N VAL A 34 30.98 -13.17 -1.37
CA VAL A 34 29.95 -12.17 -1.03
C VAL A 34 28.97 -11.98 -2.19
N ILE A 35 29.45 -11.85 -3.43
CA ILE A 35 28.57 -11.68 -4.61
C ILE A 35 27.67 -12.91 -4.79
N VAL A 36 28.21 -14.13 -4.62
CA VAL A 36 27.43 -15.36 -4.71
C VAL A 36 26.34 -15.38 -3.62
N ILE A 37 26.69 -15.08 -2.37
CA ILE A 37 25.71 -15.04 -1.27
C ILE A 37 24.63 -13.99 -1.55
N VAL A 38 24.99 -12.78 -1.95
CA VAL A 38 24.04 -11.71 -2.28
C VAL A 38 23.13 -12.11 -3.44
N SER A 39 23.65 -12.81 -4.46
CA SER A 39 22.84 -13.27 -5.59
C SER A 39 21.74 -14.27 -5.18
N VAL A 40 22.08 -15.21 -4.29
CA VAL A 40 21.11 -16.19 -3.76
C VAL A 40 20.08 -15.51 -2.87
N LEU A 41 20.51 -14.59 -1.99
CA LEU A 41 19.61 -13.83 -1.14
C LEU A 41 18.66 -12.96 -1.97
N ALA A 42 19.15 -12.33 -3.03
CA ALA A 42 18.33 -11.54 -3.95
C ALA A 42 17.26 -12.40 -4.63
N ALA A 43 17.62 -13.59 -5.12
CA ALA A 43 16.67 -14.52 -5.75
C ALA A 43 15.54 -14.94 -4.77
N VAL A 44 15.89 -15.28 -3.53
CA VAL A 44 14.91 -15.65 -2.49
C VAL A 44 14.03 -14.46 -2.09
N ALA A 45 14.62 -13.26 -1.95
CA ALA A 45 13.88 -12.05 -1.61
C ALA A 45 12.82 -11.71 -2.67
N VAL A 46 13.17 -11.78 -3.96
CA VAL A 46 12.23 -11.54 -5.08
C VAL A 46 11.10 -12.57 -5.06
N SER A 47 11.42 -13.86 -4.88
CA SER A 47 10.40 -14.91 -4.80
C SER A 47 9.41 -14.69 -3.66
N ARG A 48 9.90 -14.25 -2.50
CA ARG A 48 9.06 -13.99 -1.33
C ARG A 48 8.13 -12.80 -1.53
N ILE A 49 8.64 -11.68 -2.05
CA ILE A 49 7.86 -10.46 -2.31
C ILE A 49 6.71 -10.75 -3.28
N ASN A 50 7.00 -11.43 -4.39
CA ASN A 50 5.99 -11.78 -5.41
C ASN A 50 4.90 -12.71 -4.86
N SER A 51 5.28 -13.64 -3.97
CA SER A 51 4.33 -14.57 -3.35
C SER A 51 3.37 -13.84 -2.39
N THR A 52 3.91 -12.95 -1.56
CA THR A 52 3.10 -12.16 -0.61
C THR A 52 2.14 -11.20 -1.31
N SER A 53 2.59 -10.50 -2.36
CA SER A 53 1.74 -9.56 -3.09
C SER A 53 0.57 -10.24 -3.79
N SER A 54 0.75 -11.48 -4.27
CA SER A 54 -0.37 -12.22 -4.89
C SER A 54 -1.39 -12.70 -3.88
N THR A 55 -0.97 -13.06 -2.67
CA THR A 55 -1.88 -13.51 -1.62
C THR A 55 -2.68 -12.33 -1.06
N SER A 56 -2.00 -11.20 -0.81
CA SER A 56 -2.69 -9.98 -0.36
C SER A 56 -3.66 -9.46 -1.42
N LEU A 57 -3.28 -9.47 -2.69
CA LEU A 57 -4.17 -9.03 -3.78
C LEU A 57 -5.49 -9.81 -3.83
N VAL A 58 -5.44 -11.13 -3.70
CA VAL A 58 -6.65 -11.98 -3.70
C VAL A 58 -7.48 -11.72 -2.45
N ALA A 59 -6.85 -11.65 -1.28
CA ALA A 59 -7.56 -11.37 -0.02
C ALA A 59 -8.26 -10.01 -0.05
N GLU A 60 -7.58 -8.95 -0.50
CA GLU A 60 -8.17 -7.61 -0.60
C GLU A 60 -9.28 -7.55 -1.65
N ALA A 61 -9.17 -8.30 -2.75
CA ALA A 61 -10.24 -8.40 -3.72
C ALA A 61 -11.50 -9.05 -3.12
N ASP A 62 -11.35 -10.13 -2.34
CA ASP A 62 -12.46 -10.81 -1.70
C ASP A 62 -13.12 -9.96 -0.59
N ILE A 63 -12.31 -9.25 0.20
CA ILE A 63 -12.80 -8.27 1.18
C ILE A 63 -13.61 -7.18 0.49
N LEU A 64 -13.08 -6.58 -0.59
CA LEU A 64 -13.79 -5.54 -1.32
C LEU A 64 -15.09 -6.06 -1.94
N LYS A 65 -15.10 -7.27 -2.51
CA LYS A 65 -16.34 -7.90 -3.00
C LYS A 65 -17.38 -8.04 -1.89
N ALA A 66 -16.96 -8.48 -0.69
CA ALA A 66 -17.86 -8.59 0.45
C ALA A 66 -18.43 -7.22 0.87
N HIS A 67 -17.59 -6.18 0.90
CA HIS A 67 -18.02 -4.81 1.22
C HIS A 67 -18.95 -4.20 0.16
N LEU A 68 -18.72 -4.48 -1.12
CA LEU A 68 -19.63 -4.08 -2.21
C LEU A 68 -20.99 -4.76 -2.08
N ARG A 69 -21.01 -6.08 -1.86
CA ARG A 69 -22.26 -6.84 -1.65
C ARG A 69 -22.99 -6.36 -0.40
N TYR A 70 -22.24 -5.99 0.64
CA TYR A 70 -22.82 -5.39 1.84
C TYR A 70 -23.48 -4.05 1.54
N ALA A 71 -22.81 -3.13 0.84
CA ALA A 71 -23.39 -1.84 0.45
C ALA A 71 -24.64 -2.03 -0.42
N GLN A 72 -24.59 -2.96 -1.38
CA GLN A 72 -25.75 -3.32 -2.21
C GLN A 72 -26.92 -3.83 -1.36
N TYR A 73 -26.66 -4.77 -0.46
CA TYR A 73 -27.69 -5.32 0.43
C TYR A 73 -28.27 -4.24 1.34
N ARG A 74 -27.44 -3.35 1.89
CA ARG A 74 -27.89 -2.24 2.73
C ARG A 74 -28.75 -1.25 1.96
N ALA A 75 -28.43 -0.95 0.71
CA ALA A 75 -29.27 -0.10 -0.13
C ALA A 75 -30.68 -0.67 -0.33
N MET A 76 -30.77 -1.99 -0.53
CA MET A 76 -32.04 -2.69 -0.68
C MET A 76 -32.81 -2.81 0.65
N SER A 77 -32.10 -3.04 1.76
CA SER A 77 -32.69 -3.23 3.08
C SER A 77 -33.21 -1.92 3.67
N ASP A 78 -32.42 -0.84 3.55
CA ASP A 78 -32.75 0.45 4.14
C ASP A 78 -33.61 1.31 3.21
N ALA A 79 -33.87 0.85 1.98
CA ALA A 79 -34.54 1.59 0.92
C ALA A 79 -33.96 3.01 0.76
N MET A 80 -32.62 3.12 0.78
CA MET A 80 -31.93 4.36 0.47
C MET A 80 -30.64 4.08 -0.33
N PRO A 81 -30.07 5.08 -1.03
CA PRO A 81 -28.79 4.91 -1.71
C PRO A 81 -27.60 4.68 -0.75
N TRP A 82 -26.77 3.68 -1.06
CA TRP A 82 -25.47 3.44 -0.43
C TRP A 82 -24.36 3.53 -1.46
N CYS A 83 -23.15 3.92 -1.06
CA CYS A 83 -22.03 4.02 -1.99
C CYS A 83 -20.69 3.63 -1.36
N LEU A 84 -19.79 3.14 -2.23
CA LEU A 84 -18.36 3.09 -1.94
C LEU A 84 -17.66 4.20 -2.72
N SER A 85 -16.87 5.00 -2.02
CA SER A 85 -16.00 6.01 -2.62
C SER A 85 -14.56 5.50 -2.63
N PHE A 86 -13.92 5.55 -3.79
CA PHE A 86 -12.61 4.96 -4.00
C PHE A 86 -11.52 6.03 -4.14
N SER A 87 -10.36 5.75 -3.55
CA SER A 87 -9.09 6.43 -3.77
C SER A 87 -8.05 5.41 -4.23
N THR A 88 -6.82 5.84 -4.49
CA THR A 88 -5.75 4.96 -5.00
C THR A 88 -5.45 3.78 -4.06
N ASN A 89 -5.52 3.98 -2.74
CA ASN A 89 -5.15 2.97 -1.75
C ASN A 89 -6.18 2.83 -0.62
N THR A 90 -7.34 3.44 -0.75
CA THR A 90 -8.40 3.38 0.26
C THR A 90 -9.77 3.39 -0.39
N TYR A 91 -10.76 2.91 0.34
CA TYR A 91 -12.15 3.15 0.00
C TYR A 91 -12.98 3.33 1.25
N SER A 92 -14.10 4.06 1.12
CA SER A 92 -14.99 4.34 2.23
C SER A 92 -16.45 4.09 1.90
N LEU A 93 -17.21 3.66 2.92
CA LEU A 93 -18.64 3.39 2.84
C LEU A 93 -19.46 4.56 3.35
N SER A 94 -20.45 4.98 2.57
CA SER A 94 -21.41 6.02 2.96
C SER A 94 -22.83 5.66 2.53
N TYR A 95 -23.81 6.27 3.20
CA TYR A 95 -25.22 6.21 2.84
C TYR A 95 -25.81 7.62 2.73
N TYR A 96 -26.91 7.76 1.99
CA TYR A 96 -27.57 9.04 1.83
C TYR A 96 -28.65 9.26 2.89
N ASP A 97 -28.42 10.16 3.83
CA ASP A 97 -29.41 10.50 4.85
C ASP A 97 -30.37 11.58 4.34
N GLU A 98 -31.59 11.17 4.01
CA GLU A 98 -32.66 12.04 3.50
C GLU A 98 -33.05 13.16 4.48
N SER A 99 -32.95 12.93 5.80
CA SER A 99 -33.33 13.94 6.79
C SER A 99 -32.39 15.14 6.80
N THR A 100 -31.13 14.92 6.39
CA THR A 100 -30.09 15.95 6.33
C THR A 100 -29.66 16.29 4.90
N SER A 101 -30.21 15.58 3.90
CA SER A 101 -29.80 15.65 2.50
C SER A 101 -28.29 15.50 2.29
N GLN A 102 -27.63 14.65 3.08
CA GLN A 102 -26.18 14.52 3.13
C GLN A 102 -25.72 13.07 3.12
N TRP A 103 -24.55 12.82 2.53
CA TRP A 103 -23.86 11.55 2.63
C TRP A 103 -23.20 11.41 4.01
N LYS A 104 -23.52 10.33 4.73
CA LYS A 104 -22.94 10.00 6.03
C LYS A 104 -22.12 8.73 5.96
N SER A 105 -20.97 8.73 6.61
CA SER A 105 -20.11 7.55 6.69
C SER A 105 -20.77 6.44 7.53
N SER A 106 -20.53 5.19 7.16
CA SER A 106 -20.97 4.01 7.89
C SER A 106 -19.82 3.04 8.05
N THR A 107 -19.80 2.27 9.13
CA THR A 107 -18.74 1.31 9.43
C THR A 107 -18.78 0.13 8.46
N LEU A 108 -17.62 -0.23 7.93
CA LEU A 108 -17.47 -1.41 7.09
C LEU A 108 -17.56 -2.69 7.94
N PRO A 109 -18.13 -3.78 7.41
CA PRO A 109 -18.12 -5.07 8.10
C PRO A 109 -16.70 -5.52 8.43
N ASN A 110 -16.50 -5.99 9.66
CA ASN A 110 -15.20 -6.42 10.20
C ASN A 110 -14.13 -5.30 10.27
N GLU A 111 -14.54 -4.04 10.18
CA GLU A 111 -13.65 -2.88 10.33
C GLU A 111 -14.06 -2.02 11.53
N VAL A 112 -13.10 -1.27 12.04
CA VAL A 112 -13.34 -0.30 13.14
C VAL A 112 -13.84 1.05 12.62
N SER A 113 -13.78 1.28 11.30
CA SER A 113 -14.18 2.53 10.66
C SER A 113 -14.91 2.28 9.35
N GLY A 114 -15.46 3.34 8.77
CA GLY A 114 -16.05 3.28 7.42
C GLY A 114 -15.04 3.26 6.29
N THR A 115 -13.74 3.30 6.58
CA THR A 115 -12.66 3.36 5.60
C THR A 115 -11.76 2.15 5.72
N HIS A 116 -11.50 1.49 4.60
CA HIS A 116 -10.52 0.41 4.48
C HIS A 116 -9.23 0.92 3.83
N SER A 117 -8.07 0.53 4.36
CA SER A 117 -6.77 0.90 3.82
C SER A 117 -6.03 -0.28 3.24
N LEU A 118 -5.59 -0.12 1.99
CA LEU A 118 -4.86 -1.10 1.20
C LEU A 118 -3.34 -0.88 1.22
N GLU A 119 -2.88 0.19 1.86
CA GLU A 119 -1.46 0.59 1.88
C GLU A 119 -0.58 -0.52 2.48
N LYS A 120 -1.02 -1.12 3.59
CA LYS A 120 -0.29 -2.21 4.26
C LYS A 120 -0.21 -3.47 3.38
N ALA A 121 -1.20 -3.69 2.53
CA ALA A 121 -1.24 -4.80 1.59
C ALA A 121 -0.42 -4.56 0.31
N GLY A 122 0.04 -3.31 0.09
CA GLY A 122 0.72 -2.89 -1.14
C GLY A 122 -0.18 -2.93 -2.38
N VAL A 123 -1.49 -2.78 -2.19
CA VAL A 123 -2.50 -2.85 -3.25
C VAL A 123 -2.96 -1.45 -3.63
N THR A 124 -3.09 -1.20 -4.94
CA THR A 124 -3.70 0.02 -5.49
C THR A 124 -5.01 -0.30 -6.21
N LEU A 125 -5.91 0.69 -6.27
CA LEU A 125 -7.20 0.63 -6.92
C LEU A 125 -7.24 1.58 -8.11
N THR A 126 -7.83 1.10 -9.19
CA THR A 126 -8.38 1.96 -10.25
C THR A 126 -9.79 1.47 -10.55
N VAL A 127 -10.66 2.37 -11.01
CA VAL A 127 -12.06 2.03 -11.24
C VAL A 127 -12.49 2.66 -12.55
N ALA A 128 -13.17 1.89 -13.38
CA ALA A 128 -13.57 2.21 -14.74
C ALA A 128 -15.09 2.01 -14.94
N GLY A 129 -15.61 2.52 -16.07
CA GLY A 129 -17.02 2.35 -16.44
C GLY A 129 -18.01 3.15 -15.59
N ARG A 130 -17.58 4.33 -15.08
CA ARG A 130 -18.42 5.25 -14.29
C ARG A 130 -17.95 6.70 -14.37
N ASP A 131 -18.83 7.60 -13.95
CA ASP A 131 -18.51 9.02 -13.74
C ASP A 131 -18.02 9.25 -12.30
N GLY A 132 -16.80 9.78 -12.16
CA GLY A 132 -16.20 10.12 -10.86
C GLY A 132 -15.57 8.94 -10.12
N SER A 133 -15.43 9.08 -8.80
CA SER A 133 -14.66 8.16 -7.96
C SER A 133 -15.48 7.17 -7.12
N SER A 134 -16.81 7.15 -7.25
CA SER A 134 -17.68 6.35 -6.38
C SER A 134 -18.62 5.45 -7.17
N ILE A 135 -18.99 4.32 -6.60
CA ILE A 135 -20.04 3.43 -7.12
C ILE A 135 -21.20 3.47 -6.13
N TYR A 136 -22.37 3.83 -6.63
CA TYR A 136 -23.60 3.93 -5.85
C TYR A 136 -24.48 2.73 -6.15
N PHE A 137 -25.23 2.28 -5.15
CA PHE A 137 -26.31 1.32 -5.31
C PHE A 137 -27.61 2.02 -4.96
N ASN A 138 -28.59 1.93 -5.86
CA ASN A 138 -29.95 2.37 -5.57
C ASN A 138 -30.71 1.32 -4.74
N GLU A 139 -31.96 1.63 -4.39
CA GLU A 139 -32.83 0.79 -3.56
C GLU A 139 -33.16 -0.58 -4.17
N TRP A 140 -32.93 -0.76 -5.47
CA TRP A 140 -33.07 -2.03 -6.17
C TRP A 140 -31.74 -2.80 -6.29
N GLY A 141 -30.68 -2.29 -5.68
CA GLY A 141 -29.34 -2.88 -5.72
C GLY A 141 -28.63 -2.71 -7.06
N ASN A 142 -29.08 -1.80 -7.93
CA ASN A 142 -28.44 -1.54 -9.22
C ASN A 142 -27.29 -0.54 -9.05
N PRO A 143 -26.13 -0.76 -9.70
CA PRO A 143 -25.05 0.20 -9.74
C PRO A 143 -25.45 1.43 -10.56
N VAL A 144 -25.42 2.60 -9.94
CA VAL A 144 -25.75 3.88 -10.53
C VAL A 144 -24.62 4.91 -10.32
N ASN A 145 -24.63 5.98 -11.11
CA ASN A 145 -23.81 7.17 -10.85
C ASN A 145 -24.48 8.08 -9.82
N ALA A 146 -23.84 9.20 -9.49
CA ALA A 146 -24.37 10.18 -8.53
C ALA A 146 -25.72 10.79 -8.94
N SER A 147 -26.07 10.76 -10.23
CA SER A 147 -27.35 11.22 -10.79
C SER A 147 -28.40 10.10 -10.88
N ASN A 148 -28.17 8.96 -10.23
CA ASN A 148 -29.05 7.78 -10.24
C ASN A 148 -29.27 7.16 -11.64
N ASN A 149 -28.32 7.33 -12.56
CA ASN A 149 -28.33 6.70 -13.88
C ASN A 149 -27.55 5.38 -13.81
N LEU A 150 -28.06 4.32 -14.45
CA LEU A 150 -27.42 3.00 -14.47
C LEU A 150 -26.01 3.07 -15.08
N LEU A 151 -25.06 2.38 -14.44
CA LEU A 151 -23.68 2.28 -14.94
C LEU A 151 -23.52 1.11 -15.91
N SER A 152 -23.04 1.35 -17.13
CA SER A 152 -23.08 0.36 -18.23
C SER A 152 -22.08 -0.81 -18.15
N SER A 153 -21.14 -0.81 -17.19
CA SER A 153 -20.30 -1.96 -16.79
C SER A 153 -19.21 -1.48 -15.82
N PRO A 154 -19.53 -1.18 -14.55
CA PRO A 154 -18.52 -0.75 -13.58
C PRO A 154 -17.50 -1.85 -13.33
N GLN A 155 -16.22 -1.49 -13.38
CA GLN A 155 -15.11 -2.38 -13.08
C GLN A 155 -14.16 -1.74 -12.06
N ILE A 156 -13.72 -2.52 -11.08
CA ILE A 156 -12.72 -2.13 -10.10
C ILE A 156 -11.50 -3.04 -10.30
N VAL A 157 -10.34 -2.45 -10.53
CA VAL A 157 -9.08 -3.15 -10.79
C VAL A 157 -8.14 -2.92 -9.61
N LEU A 158 -7.78 -4.00 -8.94
CA LEU A 158 -6.77 -4.02 -7.89
C LEU A 158 -5.43 -4.42 -8.51
N THR A 159 -4.35 -3.76 -8.11
CA THR A 159 -2.99 -4.05 -8.60
C THR A 159 -2.01 -4.19 -7.45
N ALA A 160 -1.19 -5.24 -7.46
CA ALA A 160 -0.07 -5.40 -6.52
C ALA A 160 1.05 -6.24 -7.15
N GLY A 161 2.30 -5.80 -6.98
CA GLY A 161 3.48 -6.54 -7.46
C GLY A 161 3.44 -6.90 -8.96
N GLY A 162 2.85 -6.03 -9.80
CA GLY A 162 2.69 -6.26 -11.24
C GLY A 162 1.57 -7.23 -11.64
N LYS A 163 0.80 -7.75 -10.68
CA LYS A 163 -0.42 -8.55 -10.93
C LYS A 163 -1.67 -7.70 -10.76
N THR A 164 -2.73 -8.05 -11.48
CA THR A 164 -4.02 -7.36 -11.44
C THR A 164 -5.16 -8.34 -11.13
N GLN A 165 -6.18 -7.85 -10.42
CA GLN A 165 -7.43 -8.55 -10.18
C GLN A 165 -8.58 -7.59 -10.52
N THR A 166 -9.48 -8.02 -11.40
CA THR A 166 -10.63 -7.21 -11.81
C THR A 166 -11.90 -7.72 -11.16
N ILE A 167 -12.67 -6.82 -10.57
CA ILE A 167 -14.01 -7.05 -10.04
C ILE A 167 -14.99 -6.34 -10.96
N SER A 168 -15.90 -7.09 -11.57
CA SER A 168 -16.97 -6.56 -12.41
C SER A 168 -18.28 -6.51 -11.65
N ILE A 169 -19.07 -5.47 -11.86
CA ILE A 169 -20.41 -5.34 -11.30
C ILE A 169 -21.42 -5.32 -12.44
N THR A 170 -22.46 -6.14 -12.37
CA THR A 170 -23.47 -6.23 -13.43
C THR A 170 -24.47 -5.08 -13.34
N THR A 171 -24.68 -4.33 -14.42
CA THR A 171 -25.49 -3.09 -14.48
C THR A 171 -26.91 -3.22 -13.92
N ASN A 172 -27.65 -4.27 -14.30
CA ASN A 172 -29.07 -4.38 -13.98
C ASN A 172 -29.38 -5.12 -12.67
N THR A 173 -28.37 -5.75 -12.06
CA THR A 173 -28.57 -6.59 -10.88
C THR A 173 -27.63 -6.25 -9.73
N GLY A 174 -26.60 -5.44 -10.00
CA GLY A 174 -25.48 -5.23 -9.08
C GLY A 174 -24.72 -6.50 -8.73
N PHE A 175 -24.90 -7.59 -9.49
CA PHE A 175 -24.22 -8.85 -9.19
C PHE A 175 -22.71 -8.68 -9.24
N ILE A 176 -22.06 -9.13 -8.17
CA ILE A 176 -20.61 -9.15 -7.96
C ILE A 176 -20.21 -10.63 -7.85
N PRO A 177 -19.34 -11.14 -8.75
CA PRO A 177 -18.88 -12.54 -8.75
C PRO A 177 -17.80 -12.81 -7.70
#